data_AF-A0A3Q3N968-F1
#
_entry.id   AF-A0A3Q3N968-F1
#
_cell.length_a   1.000
_cell.length_b   1.000
_cell.length_c   1.000
_cell.angle_alpha   90.00
_cell.angle_beta   90.00
_cell.angle_gamma   90.00
#
_symmetry.space_group_name_H-M   'P 1'
#
loop_
_entity.id
_entity.type
_entity.pdbx_description
1 polymer ?
#
loop_
_entity_poly.entity_id
_entity_poly.type
_entity_poly.pdbx_seq_one_letter_code
_entity_poly.pdbx_strand_id
1 'polypeptide(L)'
;MVAIPAVVEAGAESRFSVSLMKPSRNMFHNVFKFQVSYKDGVADFEVELRGAKFYSKEVRKVMIRTYEPMTFVQTDKPIYLPGQTGKNLSCMKTSNGEILQLSFSLNAEAREGIYNIIVSIGKNKIYRNFKVEKYVLPKFEVNIKAPDKVSIGQEEIEVKVCAQYTYKQSVPGLITAEMCRPLYRYIRETEDIKPPCFSGCATFFFEICNTLASFSGITHQQEKRIEISFVIGKLIFIDTPKVYAMGSDVEGKVSMILNIRRGFFWKRMIQIWKSFFLFKIR
;
A
#
# COMPACT_ATOMS: atom_id res chain seq x y z
N MET A 1 17.09 25.27 -27.53
CA MET A 1 16.51 24.07 -26.89
C MET A 1 15.18 24.45 -26.27
N VAL A 2 14.13 23.69 -26.59
CA VAL A 2 12.79 23.86 -26.02
C VAL A 2 12.45 22.62 -25.20
N ALA A 3 12.01 22.80 -23.96
CA ALA A 3 11.53 21.72 -23.12
C ALA A 3 10.03 21.89 -22.88
N ILE A 4 9.26 20.92 -23.36
CA ILE A 4 7.80 20.87 -23.30
C ILE A 4 7.43 19.59 -22.52
N PRO A 5 6.49 19.65 -21.56
CA PRO A 5 6.02 18.45 -20.89
C PRO A 5 5.34 17.50 -21.89
N ALA A 6 5.54 16.20 -21.72
CA ALA A 6 4.92 15.19 -22.59
C ALA A 6 3.40 15.10 -22.43
N VAL A 7 2.89 15.51 -21.26
CA VAL A 7 1.46 15.50 -20.91
C VAL A 7 1.05 16.88 -20.38
N VAL A 8 -0.07 17.40 -20.88
CA VAL A 8 -0.64 18.71 -20.52
C VAL A 8 -2.08 18.50 -20.05
N GLU A 9 -2.46 19.12 -18.93
CA GLU A 9 -3.82 19.06 -18.43
C GLU A 9 -4.67 20.20 -19.02
N ALA A 10 -5.77 19.85 -19.68
CA ALA A 10 -6.70 20.80 -20.25
C ALA A 10 -7.38 21.60 -19.12
N GLY A 11 -7.40 22.93 -19.26
CA GLY A 11 -7.94 23.84 -18.27
C GLY A 11 -6.97 24.25 -17.16
N ALA A 12 -5.80 23.63 -17.01
CA ALA A 12 -4.78 24.00 -16.03
C ALA A 12 -3.66 24.88 -16.63
N GLU A 13 -3.04 25.73 -15.81
CA GLU A 13 -1.84 26.49 -16.21
C GLU A 13 -0.64 25.54 -16.33
N SER A 14 -0.15 25.36 -17.55
CA SER A 14 1.04 24.58 -17.87
C SER A 14 2.22 25.49 -18.20
N ARG A 15 3.44 24.94 -18.11
CA ARG A 15 4.69 25.70 -18.35
C ARG A 15 5.59 24.99 -19.34
N PHE A 16 6.23 25.76 -20.21
CA PHE A 16 7.33 25.29 -21.06
C PHE A 16 8.54 26.20 -20.91
N SER A 17 9.74 25.68 -21.17
CA SER A 17 10.97 26.47 -21.07
C SER A 17 11.71 26.52 -22.40
N VAL A 18 12.29 27.70 -22.67
CA VAL A 18 13.10 27.95 -23.86
C VAL A 18 14.48 28.38 -23.40
N SER A 19 15.48 27.66 -23.87
CA SER A 19 16.89 27.93 -23.60
C SER A 19 17.63 28.22 -24.90
N LEU A 20 18.27 29.39 -24.98
CA LEU A 20 19.04 29.87 -26.13
C LEU A 20 20.45 30.28 -25.69
N MET A 21 21.46 29.84 -26.43
CA MET A 21 22.83 30.27 -26.22
C MET A 21 23.03 31.60 -26.98
N LYS A 22 23.40 32.69 -26.30
CA LYS A 22 23.73 33.95 -26.96
C LYS A 22 25.16 33.92 -27.51
N PRO A 23 25.46 34.70 -28.57
CA PRO A 23 26.83 34.84 -29.09
C PRO A 23 27.84 35.32 -28.05
N SER A 24 27.39 36.09 -27.06
CA SER A 24 28.21 36.58 -25.94
C SER A 24 28.50 35.52 -24.86
N ARG A 25 28.26 34.22 -25.14
CA ARG A 25 28.32 33.08 -24.20
C ARG A 25 27.38 33.15 -23.00
N ASN A 26 26.41 34.07 -23.00
CA ASN A 26 25.37 34.11 -21.97
C ASN A 26 24.20 33.21 -22.36
N MET A 27 23.71 32.40 -21.41
CA MET A 27 22.53 31.55 -21.62
C MET A 27 21.27 32.36 -21.33
N PHE A 28 20.35 32.41 -22.29
CA PHE A 28 18.99 32.91 -22.07
C PHE A 28 18.10 31.73 -21.73
N HIS A 29 17.52 31.73 -20.53
CA HIS A 29 16.53 30.75 -20.10
C HIS A 29 15.27 31.49 -19.68
N ASN A 30 14.13 31.16 -20.29
CA ASN A 30 12.86 31.74 -19.92
C ASN A 30 11.76 30.66 -19.85
N VAL A 31 10.82 30.85 -18.93
CA VAL A 31 9.70 29.94 -18.68
C VAL A 31 8.41 30.66 -19.03
N PHE A 32 7.65 30.07 -19.94
CA PHE A 32 6.38 30.61 -20.41
C PHE A 32 5.23 29.79 -19.83
N LYS A 33 4.18 30.49 -19.42
CA LYS A 33 2.93 29.91 -18.93
C LYS A 33 1.90 29.92 -20.04
N PHE A 34 1.11 28.86 -20.14
CA PHE A 34 0.04 28.73 -21.12
C PHE A 34 -1.10 27.88 -20.55
N GLN A 35 -2.29 28.02 -21.10
CA GLN A 35 -3.46 27.22 -20.74
C GLN A 35 -4.08 26.66 -22.02
N VAL A 36 -4.45 25.38 -21.99
CA VAL A 36 -4.99 24.67 -23.15
C VAL A 36 -6.45 24.32 -22.91
N SER A 37 -7.32 24.69 -23.86
CA SER A 37 -8.77 24.40 -23.83
C SER A 37 -9.15 23.39 -24.91
N TYR A 38 -8.36 22.34 -25.08
CA TYR A 38 -8.53 21.30 -26.11
C TYR A 38 -9.11 20.01 -25.51
N LYS A 39 -9.84 19.22 -26.32
CA LYS A 39 -10.39 17.92 -25.90
C LYS A 39 -9.28 16.87 -25.78
N ASP A 40 -9.52 15.82 -25.00
CA ASP A 40 -8.54 14.74 -24.79
C ASP A 40 -8.00 14.19 -26.12
N GLY A 41 -6.68 14.14 -26.27
CA GLY A 41 -6.05 13.77 -27.53
C GLY A 41 -4.56 14.12 -27.65
N VAL A 42 -3.94 13.66 -28.74
CA VAL A 42 -2.56 14.01 -29.09
C VAL A 42 -2.58 15.22 -30.02
N ALA A 43 -1.81 16.25 -29.68
CA ALA A 43 -1.67 17.47 -30.48
C ALA A 43 -0.20 17.80 -30.72
N ASP A 44 0.08 18.46 -31.83
CA ASP A 44 1.40 19.00 -32.13
C ASP A 44 1.55 20.39 -31.49
N PHE A 45 2.53 20.54 -30.61
CA PHE A 45 2.92 21.79 -29.98
C PHE A 45 4.08 22.39 -30.75
N GLU A 46 3.81 23.49 -31.46
CA GLU A 46 4.78 24.20 -32.28
C GLU A 46 5.31 25.45 -31.56
N VAL A 47 6.64 25.58 -31.47
CA VAL A 47 7.32 26.76 -30.96
C VAL A 47 8.15 27.36 -32.09
N GLU A 48 7.78 28.59 -32.47
CA GLU A 48 8.46 29.36 -33.49
C GLU A 48 9.18 30.56 -32.87
N LEU A 49 10.47 30.67 -33.14
CA LEU A 49 11.33 31.76 -32.71
C LEU A 49 11.76 32.56 -33.94
N ARG A 50 11.29 33.80 -34.03
CA ARG A 50 11.64 34.73 -35.10
C ARG A 50 12.47 35.88 -34.54
N GLY A 51 13.66 36.07 -35.09
CA GLY A 51 14.51 37.23 -34.85
C GLY A 51 14.96 37.88 -36.15
N ALA A 52 15.58 39.05 -36.08
CA ALA A 52 15.96 39.83 -37.26
C ALA A 52 16.90 39.10 -38.25
N LYS A 53 17.67 38.13 -37.77
CA LYS A 53 18.62 37.32 -38.56
C LYS A 53 18.51 35.82 -38.33
N PHE A 54 17.54 35.36 -37.54
CA PHE A 54 17.42 33.96 -37.20
C PHE A 54 15.96 33.53 -37.14
N TYR A 55 15.71 32.31 -37.60
CA TYR A 55 14.41 31.66 -37.60
C TYR A 55 14.60 30.23 -37.10
N SER A 56 13.78 29.80 -36.15
CA SER A 56 13.80 28.42 -35.66
C SER A 56 12.39 27.97 -35.34
N LYS A 57 12.04 26.76 -35.76
CA LYS A 57 10.75 26.12 -35.50
C LYS A 57 10.99 24.75 -34.90
N GLU A 58 10.36 24.47 -33.77
CA GLU A 58 10.39 23.18 -33.08
C GLU A 58 8.96 22.68 -32.93
N VAL A 59 8.70 21.42 -33.27
CA VAL A 59 7.38 20.79 -33.12
C VAL A 59 7.51 19.57 -32.23
N ARG A 60 6.63 19.43 -31.23
CA ARG A 60 6.58 18.26 -30.35
C ARG A 60 5.16 17.75 -30.18
N LYS A 61 4.98 16.44 -30.25
CA LYS A 61 3.71 15.79 -29.89
C LYS A 61 3.53 15.81 -28.38
N VAL A 62 2.40 16.35 -27.94
CA VAL A 62 1.99 16.38 -26.53
C VAL A 62 0.64 15.67 -26.37
N MET A 63 0.48 14.96 -25.27
CA MET A 63 -0.81 14.37 -24.89
C MET A 63 -1.57 15.36 -24.01
N ILE A 64 -2.72 15.84 -24.49
CA ILE A 64 -3.59 16.71 -23.73
C ILE A 64 -4.64 15.83 -23.06
N ARG A 65 -4.72 15.87 -21.73
CA ARG A 65 -5.70 15.12 -20.94
C ARG A 65 -6.67 16.06 -20.26
N THR A 66 -7.94 15.69 -20.24
CA THR A 66 -8.94 16.45 -19.45
C THR A 66 -8.70 16.19 -17.97
N TYR A 67 -8.62 17.25 -17.16
CA TYR A 67 -8.49 17.10 -15.71
C TYR A 67 -9.76 16.45 -15.13
N GLU A 68 -9.59 15.27 -14.54
CA GLU A 68 -10.65 14.59 -13.81
C GLU A 68 -10.45 14.84 -12.31
N PRO A 69 -11.33 15.61 -11.66
CA PRO A 69 -11.17 15.90 -10.24
C PRO A 69 -11.28 14.62 -9.42
N MET A 70 -10.26 14.33 -8.61
CA MET A 70 -10.37 13.29 -7.59
C MET A 70 -11.48 13.68 -6.60
N THR A 71 -12.33 12.72 -6.25
CA THR A 71 -13.33 12.89 -5.19
C THR A 71 -13.12 11.80 -4.16
N PHE A 72 -13.21 12.19 -2.89
CA PHE A 72 -13.09 11.28 -1.77
C PHE A 72 -14.44 11.17 -1.08
N VAL A 73 -14.83 9.93 -0.79
CA VAL A 73 -16.05 9.58 -0.05
C VAL A 73 -15.61 8.83 1.20
N GLN A 74 -16.03 9.34 2.35
CA GLN A 74 -15.73 8.75 3.65
C GLN A 74 -17.02 8.61 4.47
N THR A 75 -17.16 7.46 5.13
CA THR A 75 -18.21 7.18 6.12
C THR A 75 -17.69 7.43 7.53
N ASP A 76 -18.59 7.69 8.49
CA ASP A 76 -18.23 7.80 9.91
C ASP A 76 -17.85 6.45 10.52
N LYS A 77 -18.43 5.35 10.00
CA LYS A 77 -18.19 3.98 10.50
C LYS A 77 -18.02 2.97 9.35
N PRO A 78 -17.25 1.90 9.56
CA PRO A 78 -17.16 0.77 8.61
C PRO A 78 -18.33 -0.21 8.77
N ILE A 79 -19.01 -0.23 9.93
CA ILE A 79 -20.10 -1.16 10.27
C ILE A 79 -21.29 -0.37 10.82
N TYR A 80 -22.50 -0.66 10.33
CA TYR A 80 -23.77 -0.10 10.82
C TYR A 80 -24.74 -1.18 11.27
N LEU A 81 -25.57 -0.84 12.25
CA LEU A 81 -26.70 -1.65 12.71
C LEU A 81 -27.93 -1.46 11.79
N PRO A 82 -28.80 -2.48 11.64
CA PRO A 82 -30.12 -2.29 11.04
C PRO A 82 -30.91 -1.22 11.81
N GLY A 83 -31.55 -0.28 11.10
CA GLY A 83 -32.30 0.83 11.71
C GLY A 83 -31.44 1.99 12.22
N GLN A 84 -30.11 1.91 12.11
CA GLN A 84 -29.22 2.99 12.54
C GLN A 84 -29.19 4.13 11.52
N THR A 85 -29.26 5.36 12.01
CA THR A 85 -28.90 6.54 11.22
C THR A 85 -27.38 6.67 11.17
N GLY A 86 -26.82 6.54 9.97
CA GLY A 86 -25.44 6.94 9.71
C GLY A 86 -25.37 8.46 9.61
N LYS A 87 -24.70 9.10 10.56
CA LYS A 87 -24.44 10.53 10.49
C LYS A 87 -23.09 10.73 9.81
N ASN A 88 -23.10 11.49 8.71
CA ASN A 88 -21.93 12.12 8.08
C ASN A 88 -21.21 11.26 7.02
N LEU A 89 -21.86 11.05 5.88
CA LEU A 89 -21.15 10.87 4.62
C LEU A 89 -20.50 12.20 4.24
N SER A 90 -19.18 12.27 4.35
CA SER A 90 -18.44 13.43 3.88
C SER A 90 -17.92 13.15 2.48
N CYS A 91 -18.33 13.99 1.51
CA CYS A 91 -17.83 13.97 0.15
C CYS A 91 -17.02 15.24 -0.11
N MET A 92 -15.73 15.10 -0.36
CA MET A 92 -14.88 16.24 -0.71
C MET A 92 -14.74 16.34 -2.24
N LYS A 93 -15.11 17.50 -2.80
CA LYS A 93 -14.88 17.82 -4.22
C LYS A 93 -13.66 18.73 -4.35
N THR A 94 -12.63 18.25 -5.06
CA THR A 94 -11.34 18.95 -5.22
C THR A 94 -11.44 20.21 -6.10
N SER A 95 -12.54 20.47 -6.81
CA SER A 95 -12.63 21.64 -7.69
C SER A 95 -12.59 22.96 -6.94
N ASN A 96 -13.23 23.06 -5.76
CA ASN A 96 -13.30 24.29 -4.96
C ASN A 96 -13.02 24.07 -3.45
N GLY A 97 -12.67 22.85 -3.03
CA GLY A 97 -12.51 22.52 -1.59
C GLY A 97 -13.83 22.43 -0.82
N GLU A 98 -14.97 22.35 -1.51
CA GLU A 98 -16.28 22.20 -0.87
C GLU A 98 -16.46 20.78 -0.32
N ILE A 99 -16.74 20.71 0.98
CA ILE A 99 -17.09 19.47 1.69
C ILE A 99 -18.61 19.39 1.78
N LEU A 100 -19.18 18.38 1.13
CA LEU A 100 -20.60 18.07 1.20
C LEU A 100 -20.83 17.00 2.27
N GLN A 101 -21.55 17.35 3.34
CA GLN A 101 -21.92 16.43 4.41
C GLN A 101 -23.37 15.97 4.22
N LEU A 102 -23.55 14.68 3.91
CA LEU A 102 -24.86 14.03 3.77
C LEU A 102 -25.10 13.09 4.95
N SER A 103 -26.37 12.85 5.27
CA SER A 103 -26.80 11.84 6.24
C SER A 103 -27.72 10.85 5.55
N PHE A 104 -27.70 9.60 6.00
CA PHE A 104 -28.58 8.55 5.51
C PHE A 104 -29.08 7.69 6.68
N SER A 105 -30.33 7.23 6.59
CA SER A 105 -30.92 6.33 7.57
C SER A 105 -31.11 4.96 6.94
N LEU A 106 -30.64 3.92 7.60
CA LEU A 106 -30.89 2.54 7.19
C LEU A 106 -32.24 2.07 7.71
N ASN A 107 -32.98 1.31 6.90
CA ASN A 107 -34.24 0.69 7.32
C ASN A 107 -33.98 -0.31 8.45
N ALA A 108 -34.94 -0.46 9.38
CA ALA A 108 -34.86 -1.42 10.48
C ALA A 108 -34.81 -2.89 9.98
N GLU A 109 -35.42 -3.16 8.83
CA GLU A 109 -35.45 -4.47 8.17
C GLU A 109 -34.31 -4.66 7.16
N ALA A 110 -33.28 -3.79 7.18
CA ALA A 110 -32.13 -3.91 6.30
C ALA A 110 -31.44 -5.27 6.49
N ARG A 111 -31.22 -5.98 5.39
CA ARG A 111 -30.54 -7.29 5.40
C ARG A 111 -29.09 -7.13 5.81
N GLU A 112 -28.56 -8.12 6.51
CA GLU A 112 -27.14 -8.16 6.84
C GLU A 112 -26.33 -8.45 5.57
N GLY A 113 -25.24 -7.71 5.37
CA GLY A 113 -24.45 -7.80 4.14
C GLY A 113 -23.56 -6.60 3.88
N ILE A 114 -22.90 -6.59 2.72
CA ILE A 114 -22.04 -5.50 2.27
C ILE A 114 -22.87 -4.57 1.37
N TYR A 115 -22.93 -3.30 1.76
CA TYR A 115 -23.64 -2.25 1.04
C TYR A 115 -22.65 -1.34 0.34
N ASN A 116 -23.03 -0.80 -0.81
CA ASN A 116 -22.19 0.07 -1.63
C ASN A 116 -22.81 1.46 -1.75
N ILE A 117 -22.03 2.47 -1.39
CA ILE A 117 -22.29 3.87 -1.68
C ILE A 117 -21.69 4.18 -3.04
N ILE A 118 -22.53 4.65 -3.95
CA ILE A 118 -22.14 5.00 -5.31
C ILE A 118 -22.31 6.51 -5.47
N VAL A 119 -21.20 7.21 -5.72
CA VAL A 119 -21.22 8.65 -5.99
C VAL A 119 -20.84 8.87 -7.46
N SER A 120 -21.75 9.46 -8.23
CA SER A 120 -21.55 9.79 -9.64
C SER A 120 -21.24 11.28 -9.81
N ILE A 121 -20.06 11.60 -10.34
CA ILE A 121 -19.65 12.97 -10.68
C ILE A 121 -19.25 12.98 -12.15
N GLY A 122 -20.08 13.61 -12.98
CA GLY A 122 -19.90 13.58 -14.43
C GLY A 122 -19.90 12.13 -14.95
N LYS A 123 -18.78 11.69 -15.53
CA LYS A 123 -18.59 10.32 -16.01
C LYS A 123 -18.02 9.35 -14.97
N ASN A 124 -17.49 9.87 -13.86
CA ASN A 124 -16.78 9.07 -12.88
C ASN A 124 -17.73 8.54 -11.80
N LYS A 125 -17.60 7.26 -11.46
CA LYS A 125 -18.35 6.61 -10.38
C LYS A 125 -17.38 6.14 -9.31
N ILE A 126 -17.63 6.56 -8.08
CA ILE A 126 -16.83 6.17 -6.91
C ILE A 126 -17.65 5.24 -6.06
N TYR A 127 -17.02 4.14 -5.66
CA TYR A 127 -17.63 3.07 -4.87
C TYR A 127 -16.99 3.06 -3.48
N ARG A 128 -17.82 3.09 -2.44
CA ARG A 128 -17.40 2.83 -1.06
C ARG A 128 -18.30 1.81 -0.42
N ASN A 129 -17.69 0.75 0.13
CA ASN A 129 -18.41 -0.32 0.78
C ASN A 129 -18.48 -0.09 2.30
N PHE A 130 -19.58 -0.50 2.91
CA PHE A 130 -19.76 -0.60 4.35
C PHE A 130 -20.52 -1.89 4.69
N LYS A 131 -20.30 -2.45 5.87
CA LYS A 131 -20.96 -3.68 6.30
C LYS A 131 -22.18 -3.35 7.17
N VAL A 132 -23.32 -3.96 6.92
CA VAL A 132 -24.47 -3.96 7.83
C VAL A 132 -24.53 -5.32 8.50
N GLU A 133 -24.45 -5.31 9.82
CA GLU A 133 -24.46 -6.51 10.65
C GLU A 133 -25.09 -6.17 11.98
N LYS A 134 -25.81 -7.12 12.59
CA LYS A 134 -26.28 -6.95 13.96
C LYS A 134 -25.09 -6.95 14.90
N TYR A 135 -24.60 -5.76 15.22
CA TYR A 135 -23.49 -5.55 16.10
C TYR A 135 -23.80 -6.04 17.50
N VAL A 136 -23.09 -7.08 17.94
CA VAL A 136 -22.91 -7.38 19.36
C VAL A 136 -21.58 -6.74 19.74
N LEU A 137 -21.61 -5.68 20.55
CA LEU A 137 -20.39 -5.03 21.05
C LEU A 137 -19.50 -6.10 21.72
N PRO A 138 -18.32 -6.42 21.15
CA PRO A 138 -17.40 -7.34 21.79
C PRO A 138 -17.00 -6.74 23.12
N LYS A 139 -17.27 -7.45 24.22
CA LYS A 139 -16.93 -6.98 25.58
C LYS A 139 -15.41 -6.90 25.78
N PHE A 140 -14.65 -7.57 24.92
CA PHE A 140 -13.20 -7.64 24.95
C PHE A 140 -12.64 -7.68 23.52
N GLU A 141 -11.39 -7.24 23.38
CA GLU A 141 -10.61 -7.26 22.15
C GLU A 141 -9.54 -8.35 22.24
N VAL A 142 -9.39 -9.12 21.16
CA VAL A 142 -8.31 -10.08 20.98
C VAL A 142 -7.22 -9.42 20.15
N ASN A 143 -5.96 -9.62 20.52
CA ASN A 143 -4.80 -9.10 19.83
C ASN A 143 -3.81 -10.23 19.55
N ILE A 144 -3.61 -10.54 18.27
CA ILE A 144 -2.71 -11.57 17.77
C ILE A 144 -1.38 -10.91 17.35
N LYS A 145 -0.35 -11.09 18.16
CA LYS A 145 1.01 -10.67 17.87
C LYS A 145 1.76 -11.82 17.18
N ALA A 146 1.78 -11.77 15.86
CA ALA A 146 2.57 -12.64 14.99
C ALA A 146 3.44 -11.81 14.03
N PRO A 147 4.56 -12.34 13.53
CA PRO A 147 5.32 -11.70 12.45
C PRO A 147 4.45 -11.59 11.19
N ASP A 148 4.58 -10.49 10.43
CA ASP A 148 3.82 -10.32 9.18
C ASP A 148 4.39 -11.15 8.04
N LYS A 149 5.70 -11.45 8.09
CA LYS A 149 6.41 -12.25 7.09
C LYS A 149 7.35 -13.24 7.77
N VAL A 150 7.29 -14.50 7.35
CA VAL A 150 8.15 -15.59 7.84
C VAL A 150 8.91 -16.22 6.69
N SER A 151 10.15 -16.63 6.91
CA SER A 151 10.97 -17.28 5.88
C SER A 151 10.85 -18.81 5.99
N ILE A 152 10.87 -19.51 4.87
CA ILE A 152 10.77 -20.99 4.83
C ILE A 152 11.89 -21.70 5.63
N GLY A 153 13.02 -21.02 5.85
CA GLY A 153 14.13 -21.54 6.67
C GLY A 153 13.93 -21.42 8.18
N GLN A 154 12.81 -20.89 8.65
CA GLN A 154 12.45 -20.87 10.07
C GLN A 154 11.70 -22.17 10.41
N GLU A 155 12.07 -22.82 11.51
CA GLU A 155 11.44 -24.08 11.93
C GLU A 155 10.14 -23.81 12.72
N GLU A 156 10.15 -22.80 13.59
CA GLU A 156 9.03 -22.42 14.46
C GLU A 156 8.60 -20.97 14.28
N ILE A 157 7.29 -20.73 14.40
CA ILE A 157 6.65 -19.40 14.45
C ILE A 157 6.12 -19.17 15.85
N GLU A 158 6.65 -18.15 16.50
CA GLU A 158 6.15 -17.65 17.80
C GLU A 158 4.94 -16.74 17.56
N VAL A 159 3.78 -17.14 18.09
CA VAL A 159 2.53 -16.37 18.05
C VAL A 159 2.06 -16.09 19.46
N LYS A 160 1.91 -14.81 19.81
CA LYS A 160 1.40 -14.38 21.11
C LYS A 160 -0.03 -13.86 20.98
N VAL A 161 -0.97 -14.53 21.62
CA VAL A 161 -2.39 -14.15 21.64
C VAL A 161 -2.72 -13.57 23.01
N CYS A 162 -3.28 -12.36 23.02
CA CYS A 162 -3.71 -11.69 24.24
C CYS A 162 -5.18 -11.27 24.10
N ALA A 163 -5.96 -11.41 25.17
CA ALA A 163 -7.33 -10.91 25.23
C ALA A 163 -7.48 -9.91 26.38
N GLN A 164 -8.03 -8.73 26.08
CA GLN A 164 -8.24 -7.67 27.07
C GLN A 164 -9.65 -7.09 26.94
N TYR A 165 -10.31 -6.83 28.07
CA TYR A 165 -11.54 -6.05 28.10
C TYR A 165 -11.29 -4.63 27.58
N THR A 166 -12.35 -3.93 27.18
CA THR A 166 -12.27 -2.52 26.76
C THR A 166 -11.64 -1.60 27.83
N TYR A 167 -11.68 -2.01 29.11
CA TYR A 167 -11.03 -1.36 30.24
C TYR A 167 -9.59 -1.85 30.52
N LYS A 168 -8.94 -2.49 29.54
CA LYS A 168 -7.54 -3.02 29.59
C LYS A 168 -7.27 -4.12 30.63
N GLN A 169 -8.31 -4.67 31.26
CA GLN A 169 -8.17 -5.82 32.15
C GLN A 169 -8.02 -7.11 31.35
N SER A 170 -7.21 -8.05 31.86
CA SER A 170 -7.03 -9.35 31.20
C SER A 170 -8.32 -10.16 31.24
N VAL A 171 -8.64 -10.84 30.14
CA VAL A 171 -9.80 -11.73 30.06
C VAL A 171 -9.39 -13.12 30.57
N PRO A 172 -9.97 -13.63 31.67
CA PRO A 172 -9.81 -15.02 32.04
C PRO A 172 -10.63 -15.90 31.07
N GLY A 173 -9.99 -16.89 30.46
CA GLY A 173 -10.67 -17.76 29.50
C GLY A 173 -9.77 -18.82 28.88
N LEU A 174 -10.37 -19.68 28.08
CA LEU A 174 -9.66 -20.67 27.28
C LEU A 174 -9.27 -20.06 25.93
N ILE A 175 -7.98 -20.16 25.56
CA ILE A 175 -7.49 -19.70 24.26
C ILE A 175 -7.14 -20.92 23.42
N THR A 176 -7.81 -21.04 22.27
CA THR A 176 -7.47 -22.00 21.22
C THR A 176 -6.87 -21.23 20.05
N ALA A 177 -5.60 -21.48 19.74
CA ALA A 177 -4.93 -20.86 18.60
C ALA A 177 -4.64 -21.93 17.55
N GLU A 178 -4.89 -21.55 16.29
CA GLU A 178 -4.76 -22.45 15.17
C GLU A 178 -3.99 -21.78 14.05
N MET A 179 -3.07 -22.52 13.43
CA MET A 179 -2.36 -22.10 12.24
C MET A 179 -2.77 -22.98 11.08
N CYS A 180 -3.13 -22.35 9.96
CA CYS A 180 -3.54 -23.01 8.73
C CYS A 180 -2.65 -22.54 7.58
N ARG A 181 -2.00 -23.47 6.88
CA ARG A 181 -1.36 -23.19 5.58
C ARG A 181 -2.30 -23.65 4.45
N PRO A 182 -2.87 -22.75 3.63
CA PRO A 182 -3.73 -23.15 2.53
C PRO A 182 -2.90 -23.80 1.40
N LEU A 183 -2.64 -25.11 1.52
CA LEU A 183 -2.10 -25.92 0.44
C LEU A 183 -3.27 -26.52 -0.35
N TYR A 184 -3.25 -26.39 -1.67
CA TYR A 184 -4.19 -27.09 -2.56
C TYR A 184 -3.93 -28.61 -2.50
N ARG A 185 -4.48 -29.31 -1.51
CA ARG A 185 -4.90 -30.73 -1.57
C ARG A 185 -5.46 -31.21 -0.24
N TYR A 186 -6.63 -31.85 -0.32
CA TYR A 186 -7.28 -32.64 0.72
C TYR A 186 -6.33 -33.73 1.22
N ILE A 187 -6.00 -33.72 2.52
CA ILE A 187 -5.79 -34.90 3.40
C ILE A 187 -5.99 -34.40 4.85
N ARG A 188 -6.66 -35.19 5.68
CA ARG A 188 -7.03 -34.88 7.07
C ARG A 188 -6.29 -35.83 8.03
N GLU A 189 -5.37 -35.34 8.84
CA GLU A 189 -4.84 -36.04 10.02
C GLU A 189 -4.57 -35.04 11.16
N THR A 190 -4.76 -35.46 12.41
CA THR A 190 -4.91 -34.62 13.61
C THR A 190 -3.94 -35.02 14.73
N GLU A 191 -3.32 -34.05 15.40
CA GLU A 191 -2.74 -34.22 16.75
C GLU A 191 -3.27 -33.13 17.71
N ASP A 192 -3.74 -33.57 18.87
CA ASP A 192 -4.41 -32.75 19.89
C ASP A 192 -3.40 -32.00 20.77
N ILE A 193 -3.31 -30.67 20.66
CA ILE A 193 -2.64 -29.84 21.69
C ILE A 193 -3.66 -29.54 22.79
N LYS A 194 -3.50 -30.15 23.97
CA LYS A 194 -4.33 -29.82 25.15
C LYS A 194 -4.18 -28.33 25.50
N PRO A 195 -5.26 -27.54 25.53
CA PRO A 195 -5.17 -26.10 25.78
C PRO A 195 -4.83 -25.84 27.26
N PRO A 196 -3.76 -25.08 27.57
CA PRO A 196 -3.49 -24.70 28.96
C PRO A 196 -4.39 -23.53 29.37
N CYS A 197 -4.94 -23.59 30.59
CA CYS A 197 -5.67 -22.47 31.18
C CYS A 197 -4.69 -21.34 31.52
N PHE A 198 -4.85 -20.16 30.91
CA PHE A 198 -4.03 -18.98 31.20
C PHE A 198 -4.89 -17.77 31.59
N SER A 199 -4.41 -16.99 32.55
CA SER A 199 -4.93 -15.65 32.85
C SER A 199 -4.16 -14.60 32.02
N GLY A 200 -4.71 -14.21 30.87
CA GLY A 200 -4.24 -13.04 30.10
C GLY A 200 -3.70 -13.34 28.70
N CYS A 201 -2.42 -13.70 28.57
CA CYS A 201 -1.77 -13.94 27.28
C CYS A 201 -1.19 -15.35 27.21
N ALA A 202 -1.38 -16.02 26.07
CA ALA A 202 -0.76 -17.30 25.76
C ALA A 202 0.23 -17.13 24.60
N THR A 203 1.35 -17.86 24.67
CA THR A 203 2.35 -17.92 23.59
C THR A 203 2.31 -19.32 23.01
N PHE A 204 2.13 -19.40 21.69
CA PHE A 204 2.07 -20.64 20.92
C PHE A 204 3.26 -20.69 19.99
N PHE A 205 3.83 -21.88 19.83
CA PHE A 205 4.87 -22.17 18.86
C PHE A 205 4.26 -23.09 17.82
N PHE A 206 4.25 -22.66 16.56
CA PHE A 206 3.74 -23.45 15.45
C PHE A 206 4.88 -23.83 14.52
N GLU A 207 4.98 -25.10 14.16
CA GLU A 207 5.92 -25.55 13.13
C GLU A 207 5.41 -25.16 11.74
N ILE A 208 6.28 -24.60 10.89
CA ILE A 208 5.90 -24.10 9.55
C ILE A 208 5.35 -25.22 8.64
N CYS A 209 5.71 -26.48 8.92
CA CYS A 209 5.40 -27.60 8.05
C CYS A 209 4.18 -28.44 8.48
N ASN A 210 3.69 -28.33 9.72
CA ASN A 210 2.56 -29.13 10.20
C ASN A 210 1.67 -28.24 11.07
N THR A 211 0.50 -27.87 10.56
CA THR A 211 -0.77 -27.77 11.32
C THR A 211 -1.88 -27.19 10.43
N LEU A 212 -3.06 -27.80 10.55
CA LEU A 212 -4.38 -27.39 10.06
C LEU A 212 -5.34 -27.90 11.14
N ALA A 213 -6.22 -27.07 11.68
CA ALA A 213 -7.28 -27.55 12.57
C ALA A 213 -8.65 -27.00 12.15
N SER A 214 -9.68 -27.47 12.84
CA SER A 214 -11.04 -26.94 12.81
C SER A 214 -11.79 -27.68 13.90
N PHE A 215 -12.38 -26.94 14.84
CA PHE A 215 -13.46 -27.47 15.67
C PHE A 215 -14.54 -26.42 15.91
N SER A 216 -15.77 -26.91 15.92
CA SER A 216 -16.98 -26.15 16.22
C SER A 216 -17.07 -25.87 17.72
N GLY A 217 -16.85 -24.61 18.08
CA GLY A 217 -17.20 -24.03 19.38
C GLY A 217 -17.27 -22.52 19.21
N ILE A 218 -18.44 -21.92 19.46
CA ILE A 218 -18.64 -20.48 19.26
C ILE A 218 -17.89 -19.72 20.36
N THR A 219 -16.82 -19.03 19.97
CA THR A 219 -16.16 -17.94 20.71
C THR A 219 -15.59 -16.93 19.70
N HIS A 220 -15.41 -15.67 20.11
CA HIS A 220 -15.04 -14.55 19.22
C HIS A 220 -13.78 -14.86 18.37
N GLN A 221 -13.96 -15.04 17.05
CA GLN A 221 -12.90 -15.44 16.11
C GLN A 221 -12.18 -14.21 15.54
N GLN A 222 -10.84 -14.25 15.53
CA GLN A 222 -10.01 -13.25 14.87
C GLN A 222 -8.90 -13.96 14.10
N GLU A 223 -8.60 -13.46 12.90
CA GLU A 223 -7.62 -14.07 12.01
C GLU A 223 -6.53 -13.06 11.65
N LYS A 224 -5.28 -13.53 11.61
CA LYS A 224 -4.14 -12.76 11.10
C LYS A 224 -3.45 -13.59 10.01
N ARG A 225 -3.27 -12.99 8.82
CA ARG A 225 -2.53 -13.62 7.72
C ARG A 225 -1.04 -13.35 7.85
N ILE A 226 -0.25 -14.40 7.70
CA ILE A 226 1.22 -14.36 7.71
C ILE A 226 1.69 -14.72 6.30
N GLU A 227 2.56 -13.90 5.72
CA GLU A 227 3.10 -14.14 4.38
C GLU A 227 4.36 -15.03 4.46
N ILE A 228 4.40 -16.12 3.68
CA ILE A 228 5.56 -17.01 3.60
C ILE A 228 6.50 -16.52 2.50
N SER A 229 7.73 -16.18 2.87
CA SER A 229 8.81 -15.85 1.96
C SER A 229 9.67 -17.08 1.65
N PHE A 230 9.79 -17.42 0.37
CA PHE A 230 10.74 -18.43 -0.11
C PHE A 230 12.16 -17.88 -0.26
N VAL A 231 12.34 -16.58 -0.05
CA VAL A 231 13.65 -15.92 -0.12
C VAL A 231 14.32 -16.00 1.24
N ILE A 232 15.37 -16.82 1.33
CA ILE A 232 16.15 -17.07 2.56
C ILE A 232 17.10 -15.89 2.87
N GLY A 233 17.57 -15.19 1.84
CA GLY A 233 18.38 -14.00 1.98
C GLY A 233 18.26 -13.08 0.78
N LYS A 234 18.44 -11.78 1.01
CA LYS A 234 18.43 -10.73 0.00
C LYS A 234 19.78 -10.03 -0.04
N LEU A 235 20.36 -9.92 -1.23
CA LEU A 235 21.55 -9.13 -1.51
C LEU A 235 21.11 -7.81 -2.16
N ILE A 236 21.53 -6.69 -1.58
CA ILE A 236 21.12 -5.34 -2.01
C ILE A 236 22.37 -4.52 -2.29
N PHE A 237 22.45 -3.93 -3.48
CA PHE A 237 23.43 -2.92 -3.82
C PHE A 237 22.90 -1.56 -3.37
N ILE A 238 23.62 -0.87 -2.48
CA ILE A 238 23.19 0.41 -1.89
C ILE A 238 23.83 1.58 -2.63
N ASP A 239 25.14 1.51 -2.83
CA ASP A 239 25.95 2.63 -3.35
C ASP A 239 26.52 2.30 -4.74
N THR A 240 25.69 1.82 -5.66
CA THR A 240 26.09 1.59 -7.06
C THR A 240 25.56 2.69 -7.97
N PRO A 241 26.39 3.31 -8.82
CA PRO A 241 25.95 4.35 -9.74
C PRO A 241 24.97 3.77 -10.79
N LYS A 242 23.89 4.52 -11.08
CA LYS A 242 22.89 4.13 -12.10
C LYS A 242 23.41 4.24 -13.53
N VAL A 243 24.45 5.06 -13.74
CA VAL A 243 25.07 5.32 -15.05
C VAL A 243 26.57 5.19 -14.86
N TYR A 244 27.21 4.39 -15.70
CA TYR A 244 28.66 4.18 -15.70
C TYR A 244 29.20 4.31 -17.13
N ALA A 245 30.45 4.75 -17.24
CA ALA A 245 31.13 4.84 -18.53
C ALA A 245 31.71 3.48 -18.90
N MET A 246 31.70 3.14 -20.19
CA MET A 246 32.31 1.91 -20.67
C MET A 246 33.82 1.93 -20.37
N GLY A 247 34.33 0.92 -19.65
CA GLY A 247 35.73 0.82 -19.23
C GLY A 247 36.08 1.43 -17.87
N SER A 248 35.13 2.06 -17.15
CA SER A 248 35.37 2.52 -15.77
C SER A 248 35.18 1.42 -14.73
N ASP A 249 35.96 1.47 -13.65
CA ASP A 249 35.75 0.60 -12.48
C ASP A 249 34.50 1.08 -11.71
N VAL A 250 33.56 0.17 -11.46
CA VAL A 250 32.32 0.48 -10.73
C VAL A 250 32.49 0.01 -9.29
N GLU A 251 32.59 0.98 -8.38
CA GLU A 251 32.53 0.73 -6.94
C GLU A 251 31.09 0.59 -6.49
N GLY A 252 30.83 -0.44 -5.69
CA GLY A 252 29.51 -0.71 -5.15
C GLY A 252 29.57 -1.26 -3.75
N LYS A 253 28.70 -0.73 -2.88
CA LYS A 253 28.49 -1.30 -1.55
C LYS A 253 27.35 -2.30 -1.56
N VAL A 254 27.62 -3.49 -1.05
CA VAL A 254 26.63 -4.57 -0.94
C VAL A 254 26.22 -4.74 0.52
N SER A 255 24.92 -4.97 0.73
CA SER A 255 24.34 -5.36 2.01
C SER A 255 23.61 -6.69 1.84
N MET A 256 23.98 -7.67 2.65
CA MET A 256 23.32 -8.98 2.70
C MET A 256 22.42 -9.06 3.93
N ILE A 257 21.17 -9.44 3.72
CA ILE A 257 20.19 -9.67 4.78
C ILE A 257 19.77 -11.14 4.72
N LEU A 258 20.10 -11.92 5.75
CA LEU A 258 19.67 -13.30 5.91
C LEU A 258 18.55 -13.37 6.95
N ASN A 259 17.45 -14.06 6.61
CA ASN A 259 16.27 -14.19 7.46
C ASN A 259 16.15 -15.63 8.00
N ILE A 260 17.15 -16.10 8.75
CA ILE A 260 17.14 -17.41 9.39
C ILE A 260 17.34 -17.22 10.90
N ARG A 261 16.36 -17.64 11.70
CA ARG A 261 16.52 -17.84 13.15
C ARG A 261 16.62 -19.35 13.40
N ARG A 262 17.84 -19.87 13.49
CA ARG A 262 18.06 -21.19 14.09
C ARG A 262 18.20 -21.04 15.61
N GLY A 263 17.78 -22.09 16.32
CA GLY A 263 17.73 -22.19 17.78
C GLY A 263 19.03 -21.84 18.51
N PHE A 264 18.89 -21.81 19.83
CA PHE A 264 19.63 -21.14 20.92
C PHE A 264 21.18 -21.03 20.89
N PHE A 265 21.91 -21.52 19.90
CA PHE A 265 23.38 -21.50 19.89
C PHE A 265 24.01 -20.33 19.11
N TRP A 266 23.26 -19.60 18.28
CA TRP A 266 23.80 -18.47 17.49
C TRP A 266 22.94 -17.20 17.61
N LYS A 267 22.53 -16.82 18.83
CA LYS A 267 21.80 -15.56 19.12
C LYS A 267 22.60 -14.28 18.85
N ARG A 268 23.76 -14.35 18.17
CA ARG A 268 24.69 -13.23 17.99
C ARG A 268 25.15 -12.94 16.55
N MET A 269 24.53 -13.53 15.53
CA MET A 269 24.83 -13.17 14.13
C MET A 269 23.59 -12.72 13.37
N ILE A 270 23.08 -11.53 13.69
CA ILE A 270 22.58 -10.64 12.63
C ILE A 270 23.74 -9.70 12.32
N GLN A 271 24.80 -10.27 11.74
CA GLN A 271 25.98 -9.50 11.37
C GLN A 271 25.77 -9.04 9.93
N ILE A 272 25.31 -7.80 9.77
CA ILE A 272 25.25 -7.13 8.48
C ILE A 272 26.69 -7.02 7.96
N TRP A 273 27.11 -7.95 7.10
CA TRP A 273 28.36 -7.81 6.38
C TRP A 273 28.17 -6.70 5.32
N LYS A 274 28.81 -5.55 5.56
CA LYS A 274 29.03 -4.52 4.55
C LYS A 274 30.37 -4.81 3.90
N SER A 275 30.35 -5.46 2.73
CA SER A 275 31.55 -5.67 1.92
C SER A 275 31.58 -4.66 0.77
N PHE A 276 32.76 -4.07 0.54
CA PHE A 276 33.06 -3.29 -0.65
C PHE A 276 33.51 -4.24 -1.75
N PHE A 277 32.94 -4.09 -2.95
CA PHE A 277 33.39 -4.84 -4.13
C PHE A 277 33.72 -3.85 -5.26
N LEU A 278 34.78 -4.17 -6.00
CA LEU A 278 35.19 -3.50 -7.22
C LEU A 278 34.91 -4.45 -8.38
N PHE A 279 34.01 -4.06 -9.29
CA PHE A 279 33.77 -4.79 -10.53
C PHE A 279 34.27 -3.96 -11.71
N LYS A 280 35.09 -4.58 -12.56
CA LYS A 280 35.50 -4.02 -13.85
C LYS A 280 34.59 -4.57 -14.93
N ILE A 281 33.73 -3.72 -15.49
CA ILE A 281 32.83 -4.09 -16.60
C ILE A 281 33.64 -3.93 -17.89
N ARG A 282 33.99 -5.06 -18.53
CA ARG A 282 34.61 -5.10 -19.86
C ARG A 282 33.54 -5.06 -20.95
#